data_AF-A0A7X8ZSE9-F1
#
_entry.id   AF-A0A7X8ZSE9-F1
#
_cell.length_a   1.000
_cell.length_b   1.000
_cell.length_c   1.000
_cell.angle_alpha   90.00
_cell.angle_beta   90.00
_cell.angle_gamma   90.00
#
_symmetry.space_group_name_H-M   'P 1'
#
loop_
_entity.id
_entity.type
_entity.pdbx_description
1 polymer ?
#
loop_
_entity_poly.entity_id
_entity_poly.type
_entity_poly.pdbx_seq_one_letter_code
_entity_poly.pdbx_strand_id
1 'polypeptide(L)'
;MKNLFKLLFISTLLVGFMMSCSSDDDHDFGYGKNHELSAQFKATVAKPSTRVTENNWDKEDAIGIYALKADQALEEAAIYKGNAKYTTVSVGESGNFTPASDDDAIIFEKEGNKLDFIAYYPYVETITDYNLSINAEDQSNLSEIDFLYSNNAKGHNRDNKEVPLQFTHQLAQIVLEITGEADLGDLANLKLAVDGFIPT
;
A
#
# COMPACT_ATOMS: atom_id res chain seq x y z
N MET A 1 -27.56 -66.39 -36.92
CA MET A 1 -26.80 -65.53 -37.85
C MET A 1 -25.81 -64.74 -36.99
N LYS A 2 -24.54 -65.21 -36.89
CA LYS A 2 -23.35 -64.57 -37.53
C LYS A 2 -23.24 -63.09 -37.09
N ASN A 3 -22.28 -62.60 -36.28
CA ASN A 3 -20.86 -62.89 -36.06
C ASN A 3 -20.46 -62.30 -34.68
N LEU A 4 -19.71 -62.98 -33.81
CA LEU A 4 -18.23 -63.06 -33.78
C LEU A 4 -17.52 -61.70 -33.76
N PHE A 5 -17.13 -61.20 -32.58
CA PHE A 5 -15.83 -60.56 -32.40
C PHE A 5 -15.33 -60.77 -30.96
N LYS A 6 -14.22 -61.50 -30.86
CA LYS A 6 -13.36 -61.60 -29.68
C LYS A 6 -12.64 -60.27 -29.50
N LEU A 7 -12.30 -59.86 -28.27
CA LEU A 7 -10.93 -59.93 -27.71
C LEU A 7 -10.74 -58.97 -26.52
N LEU A 8 -10.29 -59.57 -25.41
CA LEU A 8 -9.33 -59.10 -24.37
C LEU A 8 -9.49 -57.77 -23.62
N PHE A 9 -9.62 -57.95 -22.30
CA PHE A 9 -8.92 -57.26 -21.20
C PHE A 9 -7.90 -56.19 -21.61
N ILE A 10 -8.05 -54.99 -21.03
CA ILE A 10 -6.97 -54.24 -20.38
C ILE A 10 -7.61 -53.46 -19.21
N SER A 11 -7.20 -53.83 -17.99
CA SER A 11 -7.34 -53.01 -16.80
C SER A 11 -6.28 -51.92 -16.87
N THR A 12 -6.68 -50.67 -17.05
CA THR A 12 -5.81 -49.52 -16.87
C THR A 12 -6.31 -48.72 -15.68
N LEU A 13 -5.65 -48.94 -14.56
CA LEU A 13 -5.74 -48.15 -13.34
C LEU A 13 -5.26 -46.73 -13.67
N LEU A 14 -6.18 -45.79 -13.81
CA LEU A 14 -5.88 -44.37 -14.01
C LEU A 14 -5.46 -43.78 -12.65
N VAL A 15 -4.16 -43.77 -12.38
CA VAL A 15 -3.59 -43.01 -11.25
C VAL A 15 -3.60 -41.54 -11.65
N GLY A 16 -4.63 -40.82 -11.20
CA GLY A 16 -4.66 -39.36 -11.28
C GLY A 16 -3.61 -38.79 -10.34
N PHE A 17 -2.52 -38.26 -10.89
CA PHE A 17 -1.67 -37.32 -10.18
C PHE A 17 -2.48 -36.04 -9.96
N MET A 18 -2.96 -35.83 -8.73
CA MET A 18 -3.34 -34.49 -8.31
C MET A 18 -2.06 -33.68 -8.16
N MET A 19 -1.77 -32.86 -9.16
CA MET A 19 -0.79 -31.79 -9.07
C MET A 19 -1.45 -30.69 -8.21
N SER A 20 -1.42 -30.88 -6.89
CA SER A 20 -1.76 -29.85 -5.93
C SER A 20 -0.61 -28.84 -5.94
N CYS A 21 -0.78 -27.79 -6.74
CA CYS A 21 0.02 -26.59 -6.59
C CYS A 21 -0.58 -25.83 -5.41
N SER A 22 -0.16 -26.16 -4.18
CA SER A 22 -0.38 -25.30 -3.03
C SER A 22 0.67 -24.19 -3.12
N SER A 23 0.29 -23.06 -3.72
CA SER A 23 0.91 -21.80 -3.32
C SER A 23 0.19 -21.37 -2.06
N ASP A 24 0.61 -21.93 -0.93
CA ASP A 24 0.32 -21.38 0.39
C ASP A 24 1.20 -20.13 0.53
N ASP A 25 0.77 -19.03 -0.07
CA ASP A 25 1.20 -17.70 0.36
C ASP A 25 0.39 -17.34 1.61
N ASP A 26 0.65 -18.09 2.68
CA ASP A 26 0.24 -17.71 4.02
C ASP A 26 1.09 -16.50 4.42
N HIS A 27 0.61 -15.32 4.08
CA HIS A 27 1.06 -14.08 4.72
C HIS A 27 0.65 -14.16 6.20
N ASP A 28 1.52 -14.75 7.02
CA ASP A 28 1.37 -14.79 8.47
C ASP A 28 1.32 -13.34 8.99
N PHE A 29 0.12 -12.90 9.33
CA PHE A 29 -0.15 -11.61 9.95
C PHE A 29 0.33 -11.63 11.42
N GLY A 30 1.65 -11.72 11.63
CA GLY A 30 2.24 -11.39 12.92
C GLY A 30 3.48 -12.15 13.35
N TYR A 31 3.80 -13.30 12.77
CA TYR A 31 5.08 -13.96 13.04
C TYR A 31 5.99 -13.85 11.81
N GLY A 32 7.08 -13.10 11.95
CA GLY A 32 8.18 -13.20 10.99
C GLY A 32 8.72 -14.63 10.94
N LYS A 33 9.46 -14.99 9.89
CA LYS A 33 9.99 -16.36 9.64
C LYS A 33 10.72 -17.02 10.82
N ASN A 34 11.11 -16.25 11.84
CA ASN A 34 11.78 -16.70 13.06
C ASN A 34 10.91 -16.68 14.34
N HIS A 35 9.57 -16.62 14.24
CA HIS A 35 8.65 -16.36 15.37
C HIS A 35 8.86 -14.99 16.06
N GLU A 36 9.43 -14.04 15.32
CA GLU A 36 9.57 -12.67 15.79
C GLU A 36 8.29 -11.89 15.54
N LEU A 37 7.90 -11.03 16.49
CA LEU A 37 6.63 -10.31 16.43
C LEU A 37 6.81 -9.03 15.64
N SER A 38 6.21 -8.97 14.44
CA SER A 38 6.26 -7.80 13.58
C SER A 38 5.16 -6.79 13.92
N ALA A 39 5.43 -5.52 13.61
CA ALA A 39 4.40 -4.48 13.58
C ALA A 39 3.38 -4.78 12.48
N GLN A 40 2.09 -4.68 12.83
CA GLN A 40 0.98 -4.97 11.93
C GLN A 40 0.29 -3.68 11.55
N PHE A 41 0.48 -3.24 10.31
CA PHE A 41 0.00 -1.94 9.87
C PHE A 41 -1.37 -2.03 9.22
N LYS A 42 -2.28 -1.20 9.72
CA LYS A 42 -3.59 -0.99 9.11
C LYS A 42 -3.76 0.48 8.79
N ALA A 43 -3.91 0.78 7.52
CA ALA A 43 -4.03 2.15 7.04
C ALA A 43 -5.48 2.52 6.73
N THR A 44 -5.81 3.78 6.95
CA THR A 44 -7.06 4.44 6.52
C THR A 44 -6.74 5.84 6.06
N VAL A 45 -7.44 6.33 5.04
CA VAL A 45 -7.30 7.72 4.56
C VAL A 45 -8.46 8.55 5.11
N ALA A 46 -8.14 9.66 5.77
CA ALA A 46 -9.12 10.57 6.34
C ALA A 46 -9.92 11.24 5.21
N LYS A 47 -11.26 11.18 5.30
CA LYS A 47 -12.17 11.73 4.27
C LYS A 47 -12.16 13.27 4.32
N PRO A 48 -11.82 13.97 3.23
CA PRO A 48 -12.00 15.42 3.12
C PRO A 48 -13.44 15.88 3.42
N SER A 49 -13.58 17.09 3.98
CA SER A 49 -14.89 17.71 4.25
C SER A 49 -15.60 18.21 2.98
N THR A 50 -14.90 18.35 1.87
CA THR A 50 -15.41 18.80 0.58
C THR A 50 -15.62 17.59 -0.34
N ARG A 51 -16.77 17.52 -1.02
CA ARG A 51 -17.24 16.30 -1.69
C ARG A 51 -16.40 15.88 -2.92
N VAL A 52 -16.42 14.57 -3.16
CA VAL A 52 -15.65 13.72 -4.12
C VAL A 52 -14.23 13.44 -3.63
N THR A 53 -14.02 12.22 -3.15
CA THR A 53 -12.75 11.78 -2.55
C THR A 53 -12.56 10.29 -2.84
N GLU A 54 -11.54 9.94 -3.60
CA GLU A 54 -11.01 8.57 -3.67
C GLU A 54 -10.16 8.37 -2.41
N ASN A 55 -10.62 7.53 -1.47
CA ASN A 55 -9.91 7.24 -0.21
C ASN A 55 -9.63 5.74 -0.07
N ASN A 56 -9.63 5.03 -1.19
CA ASN A 56 -9.45 3.59 -1.22
C ASN A 56 -7.98 3.29 -1.49
N TRP A 57 -7.49 2.27 -0.83
CA TRP A 57 -6.27 1.59 -1.23
C TRP A 57 -6.59 0.67 -2.40
N ASP A 58 -5.65 0.59 -3.34
CA ASP A 58 -5.62 -0.39 -4.40
C ASP A 58 -4.58 -1.47 -4.13
N LYS A 59 -4.73 -2.59 -4.83
CA LYS A 59 -3.76 -3.68 -4.76
C LYS A 59 -2.40 -3.16 -5.24
N GLU A 60 -1.35 -3.54 -4.51
CA GLU A 60 0.06 -3.18 -4.76
C GLU A 60 0.43 -1.74 -4.42
N ASP A 61 -0.49 -0.95 -3.87
CA ASP A 61 -0.15 0.33 -3.23
C ASP A 61 0.97 0.12 -2.21
N ALA A 62 1.96 1.01 -2.27
CA ALA A 62 3.18 0.93 -1.48
C ALA A 62 3.36 2.19 -0.63
N ILE A 63 3.62 1.98 0.66
CA ILE A 63 3.92 3.04 1.63
C ILE A 63 5.35 2.88 2.14
N GLY A 64 5.98 4.01 2.48
CA GLY A 64 7.23 4.02 3.24
C GLY A 64 6.95 4.28 4.71
N ILE A 65 7.58 3.51 5.60
CA ILE A 65 7.40 3.62 7.05
C ILE A 65 8.75 3.89 7.73
N TYR A 66 8.77 4.92 8.57
CA TYR A 66 9.83 5.18 9.54
C TYR A 66 9.34 4.78 10.93
N ALA A 67 10.04 3.85 11.56
CA ALA A 67 9.87 3.51 12.96
C ALA A 67 10.93 4.25 13.78
N LEU A 68 10.49 4.99 14.79
CA LEU A 68 11.33 5.80 15.67
C LEU A 68 11.24 5.27 17.09
N LYS A 69 12.30 5.45 17.87
CA LYS A 69 12.21 5.35 19.34
C LYS A 69 11.11 6.30 19.83
N ALA A 70 10.25 5.85 20.74
CA ALA A 70 9.09 6.64 21.19
C ALA A 70 9.48 8.02 21.73
N ASP A 71 8.61 9.00 21.48
CA ASP A 71 8.76 10.39 21.91
C ASP A 71 10.04 11.07 21.38
N GLN A 72 10.58 10.60 20.25
CA GLN A 72 11.72 11.20 19.55
C GLN A 72 11.32 11.82 18.21
N ALA A 73 12.08 12.81 17.75
CA ALA A 73 11.93 13.40 16.43
C ALA A 73 12.50 12.48 15.34
N LEU A 74 12.16 12.78 14.07
CA LEU A 74 12.75 12.10 12.92
C LEU A 74 14.19 12.58 12.72
N GLU A 75 15.13 11.80 13.25
CA GLU A 75 16.57 12.04 13.14
C GLU A 75 17.33 10.70 13.21
N GLU A 76 18.54 10.66 12.65
CA GLU A 76 19.32 9.43 12.46
C GLU A 76 19.47 8.61 13.76
N ALA A 77 19.72 9.26 14.89
CA ALA A 77 19.93 8.60 16.18
C ALA A 77 18.65 7.96 16.77
N ALA A 78 17.48 8.45 16.35
CA ALA A 78 16.17 8.01 16.80
C ALA A 78 15.57 6.91 15.91
N ILE A 79 16.05 6.77 14.67
CA ILE A 79 15.53 5.79 13.71
C ILE A 79 15.83 4.37 14.19
N TYR A 80 14.76 3.61 14.40
CA TYR A 80 14.81 2.17 14.61
C TYR A 80 14.80 1.44 13.26
N LYS A 81 13.95 1.89 12.34
CA LYS A 81 13.90 1.43 10.95
C LYS A 81 13.52 2.59 10.05
N GLY A 82 14.32 2.86 9.02
CA GLY A 82 14.08 3.95 8.08
C GLY A 82 13.53 3.46 6.75
N ASN A 83 12.55 4.19 6.20
CA ASN A 83 11.95 3.99 4.87
C ASN A 83 11.62 2.53 4.51
N ALA A 84 11.08 1.75 5.46
CA ALA A 84 10.69 0.37 5.20
C ALA A 84 9.51 0.33 4.22
N LYS A 85 9.64 -0.46 3.15
CA LYS A 85 8.60 -0.59 2.14
C LYS A 85 7.54 -1.59 2.58
N TYR A 86 6.30 -1.14 2.62
CA TYR A 86 5.15 -1.99 2.89
C TYR A 86 4.15 -1.89 1.74
N THR A 87 3.58 -3.03 1.34
CA THR A 87 2.60 -3.13 0.25
C THR A 87 1.29 -3.68 0.76
N THR A 88 0.19 -3.41 0.06
CA THR A 88 -1.10 -4.02 0.38
C THR A 88 -1.63 -4.88 -0.77
N VAL A 89 -2.32 -5.96 -0.42
CA VAL A 89 -3.19 -6.71 -1.35
C VAL A 89 -4.67 -6.37 -1.15
N SER A 90 -4.95 -5.48 -0.20
CA SER A 90 -6.31 -5.06 0.14
C SER A 90 -6.81 -4.04 -0.90
N VAL A 91 -8.12 -4.06 -1.14
CA VAL A 91 -8.79 -3.02 -1.94
C VAL A 91 -9.89 -2.40 -1.09
N GLY A 92 -9.95 -1.06 -1.02
CA GLY A 92 -11.00 -0.31 -0.33
C GLY A 92 -10.49 0.62 0.77
N GLU A 93 -11.41 1.13 1.60
CA GLU A 93 -11.15 2.23 2.56
C GLU A 93 -10.13 1.91 3.67
N SER A 94 -9.78 0.63 3.85
CA SER A 94 -8.75 0.23 4.79
C SER A 94 -7.81 -0.81 4.16
N GLY A 95 -6.51 -0.54 4.25
CA GLY A 95 -5.46 -1.40 3.73
C GLY A 95 -4.74 -2.12 4.87
N ASN A 96 -4.64 -3.44 4.78
CA ASN A 96 -3.68 -4.20 5.59
C ASN A 96 -2.36 -4.24 4.85
N PHE A 97 -1.29 -3.77 5.50
CA PHE A 97 0.02 -3.61 4.87
C PHE A 97 1.01 -4.64 5.41
N THR A 98 1.71 -5.31 4.49
CA THR A 98 2.74 -6.30 4.78
C THR A 98 4.09 -5.81 4.24
N PRO A 99 5.22 -6.19 4.87
CA PRO A 99 6.53 -5.78 4.40
C PRO A 99 6.78 -6.34 3.00
N ALA A 100 7.37 -5.53 2.11
CA ALA A 100 7.64 -5.94 0.73
C ALA A 100 8.77 -6.99 0.63
N SER A 101 9.64 -7.04 1.64
CA SER A 101 10.70 -8.05 1.80
C SER A 101 10.96 -8.36 3.27
N ASP A 102 11.71 -9.42 3.55
CA ASP A 102 12.12 -9.75 4.93
C ASP A 102 12.94 -8.59 5.56
N ASP A 103 13.72 -7.86 4.74
CA ASP A 103 14.50 -6.70 5.18
C ASP A 103 13.61 -5.51 5.52
N ASP A 104 12.41 -5.39 4.96
CA ASP A 104 11.47 -4.31 5.28
C ASP A 104 10.74 -4.54 6.61
N ALA A 105 10.71 -5.77 7.13
CA ALA A 105 9.94 -6.10 8.31
C ALA A 105 10.40 -5.30 9.55
N ILE A 106 9.47 -4.58 10.17
CA ILE A 106 9.69 -3.92 11.46
C ILE A 106 9.35 -4.89 12.58
N ILE A 107 10.39 -5.45 13.19
CA ILE A 107 10.29 -6.42 14.29
C ILE A 107 10.39 -5.71 15.64
N PHE A 108 9.49 -6.02 16.57
CA PHE A 108 9.59 -5.52 17.94
C PHE A 108 10.56 -6.35 18.78
N GLU A 109 11.51 -5.67 19.43
CA GLU A 109 12.44 -6.29 20.39
C GLU A 109 11.70 -6.92 21.58
N LYS A 110 12.22 -8.05 22.09
CA LYS A 110 11.57 -8.86 23.14
C LYS A 110 11.34 -8.10 24.45
N GLU A 111 12.31 -7.28 24.87
CA GLU A 111 12.22 -6.36 26.01
C GLU A 111 12.40 -4.92 25.52
N GLY A 112 11.71 -4.60 24.42
CA GLY A 112 11.91 -3.38 23.66
C GLY A 112 11.19 -2.17 24.21
N ASN A 113 11.84 -1.02 24.03
CA ASN A 113 11.18 0.28 24.14
C ASN A 113 10.07 0.41 23.10
N LYS A 114 9.12 1.30 23.39
CA LYS A 114 8.04 1.60 22.47
C LYS A 114 8.56 2.32 21.21
N LEU A 115 7.85 2.14 20.11
CA LEU A 115 8.12 2.78 18.84
C LEU A 115 6.98 3.70 18.43
N ASP A 116 7.35 4.79 17.77
CA ASP A 116 6.46 5.71 17.07
C ASP A 116 6.63 5.54 15.57
N PHE A 117 5.56 5.78 14.80
CA PHE A 117 5.56 5.52 13.37
C PHE A 117 5.19 6.77 12.58
N ILE A 118 5.97 7.03 11.54
CA ILE A 118 5.68 8.00 10.48
C ILE A 118 5.57 7.21 9.18
N ALA A 119 4.52 7.45 8.41
CA ALA A 119 4.29 6.77 7.15
C ALA A 119 3.86 7.75 6.05
N TYR A 120 4.21 7.44 4.81
CA TYR A 120 3.85 8.23 3.64
C TYR A 120 3.51 7.34 2.44
N TYR A 121 2.75 7.90 1.51
CA TYR A 121 2.42 7.35 0.19
C TYR A 121 2.57 8.45 -0.87
N PRO A 122 2.93 8.11 -2.13
CA PRO A 122 3.43 6.81 -2.56
C PRO A 122 4.87 6.57 -2.12
N TYR A 123 5.26 5.30 -1.96
CA TYR A 123 6.63 4.92 -1.62
C TYR A 123 7.64 5.35 -2.69
N VAL A 124 8.78 5.87 -2.23
CA VAL A 124 9.97 6.08 -3.08
C VAL A 124 11.19 5.38 -2.46
N GLU A 125 12.07 4.86 -3.31
CA GLU A 125 13.22 4.05 -2.86
C GLU A 125 14.26 4.89 -2.11
N THR A 126 14.47 6.14 -2.53
CA THR A 126 15.50 7.02 -1.97
C THR A 126 14.88 8.31 -1.43
N ILE A 127 15.10 8.56 -0.13
CA ILE A 127 14.80 9.82 0.54
C ILE A 127 16.13 10.38 1.09
N THR A 128 16.42 11.64 0.80
CA THR A 128 17.61 12.34 1.30
C THR A 128 17.20 13.33 2.37
N ASP A 129 17.94 13.39 3.48
CA ASP A 129 17.71 14.31 4.61
C ASP A 129 16.25 14.30 5.11
N TYR A 130 15.60 13.14 5.05
CA TYR A 130 14.19 12.94 5.40
C TYR A 130 13.19 13.85 4.66
N ASN A 131 13.58 14.40 3.51
CA ASN A 131 12.75 15.24 2.66
C ASN A 131 12.22 14.45 1.45
N LEU A 132 10.90 14.39 1.33
CA LEU A 132 10.24 13.81 0.17
C LEU A 132 10.01 14.92 -0.88
N SER A 133 10.64 14.78 -2.04
CA SER A 133 10.40 15.70 -3.15
C SER A 133 9.08 15.39 -3.84
N ILE A 134 8.24 16.40 -4.01
CA ILE A 134 6.92 16.28 -4.63
C ILE A 134 6.98 16.92 -6.03
N ASN A 135 6.54 16.17 -7.04
CA ASN A 135 6.34 16.67 -8.40
C ASN A 135 4.93 16.27 -8.88
N ALA A 136 4.11 17.27 -9.24
CA ALA A 136 2.75 17.08 -9.72
C ALA A 136 2.54 17.61 -11.16
N GLU A 137 3.63 17.77 -11.93
CA GLU A 137 3.59 18.23 -13.32
C GLU A 137 2.88 17.22 -14.23
N ASP A 138 3.13 15.92 -14.04
CA ASP A 138 2.43 14.85 -14.75
C ASP A 138 1.16 14.46 -14.00
N GLN A 139 0.01 14.81 -14.56
CA GLN A 139 -1.31 14.45 -14.01
C GLN A 139 -2.01 13.32 -14.79
N SER A 140 -1.27 12.59 -15.63
CA SER A 140 -1.84 11.48 -16.39
C SER A 140 -2.22 10.28 -15.52
N ASN A 141 -1.58 10.14 -14.35
CA ASN A 141 -1.89 9.16 -13.34
C ASN A 141 -2.00 9.82 -11.95
N LEU A 142 -3.22 10.10 -11.49
CA LEU A 142 -3.43 10.90 -10.27
C LEU A 142 -2.99 10.18 -8.99
N SER A 143 -3.00 8.84 -8.95
CA SER A 143 -2.57 8.10 -7.75
C SER A 143 -1.06 8.23 -7.49
N GLU A 144 -0.24 8.36 -8.54
CA GLU A 144 1.21 8.56 -8.40
C GLU A 144 1.59 9.93 -7.82
N ILE A 145 0.65 10.88 -7.83
CA ILE A 145 0.84 12.23 -7.29
C ILE A 145 -0.10 12.53 -6.12
N ASP A 146 -0.83 11.53 -5.61
CA ASP A 146 -1.68 11.68 -4.42
C ASP A 146 -0.87 11.44 -3.15
N PHE A 147 -0.18 12.48 -2.68
CA PHE A 147 0.69 12.36 -1.51
C PHE A 147 -0.12 12.25 -0.22
N LEU A 148 0.08 11.15 0.51
CA LEU A 148 -0.53 10.91 1.82
C LEU A 148 0.53 10.88 2.92
N TYR A 149 0.18 11.38 4.10
CA TYR A 149 1.06 11.35 5.26
C TYR A 149 0.32 10.99 6.55
N SER A 150 0.99 10.24 7.42
CA SER A 150 0.51 9.79 8.72
C SER A 150 1.63 9.84 9.76
N ASN A 151 1.37 10.43 10.92
CA ASN A 151 2.27 10.40 12.08
C ASN A 151 1.53 10.17 13.42
N ASN A 152 0.32 9.62 13.35
CA ASN A 152 -0.59 9.48 14.50
C ASN A 152 -0.22 8.32 15.43
N ALA A 153 0.46 7.29 14.92
CA ALA A 153 0.71 6.05 15.66
C ALA A 153 1.93 6.21 16.59
N LYS A 154 1.66 6.15 17.90
CA LYS A 154 2.64 6.42 18.96
C LYS A 154 2.63 5.33 20.01
N GLY A 155 3.81 4.98 20.53
CA GLY A 155 3.93 4.15 21.71
C GLY A 155 3.59 2.67 21.53
N HIS A 156 3.85 2.07 20.36
CA HIS A 156 3.57 0.66 20.10
C HIS A 156 4.78 -0.25 20.41
N ASN A 157 4.50 -1.46 20.86
CA ASN A 157 5.46 -2.51 21.17
C ASN A 157 4.81 -3.90 20.94
N ARG A 158 5.43 -4.96 21.48
CA ARG A 158 4.94 -6.34 21.39
C ARG A 158 3.54 -6.54 21.99
N ASP A 159 3.18 -5.79 23.02
CA ASP A 159 1.91 -5.96 23.73
C ASP A 159 0.74 -5.34 22.96
N ASN A 160 1.01 -4.38 22.07
CA ASN A 160 0.04 -3.68 21.22
C ASN A 160 0.53 -3.54 19.77
N LYS A 161 0.86 -4.68 19.16
CA LYS A 161 1.48 -4.79 17.83
C LYS A 161 0.68 -4.23 16.64
N GLU A 162 -0.62 -3.99 16.82
CA GLU A 162 -1.48 -3.39 15.81
C GLU A 162 -1.23 -1.88 15.75
N VAL A 163 -0.76 -1.40 14.60
CA VAL A 163 -0.35 -0.02 14.38
C VAL A 163 -1.32 0.65 13.38
N PRO A 164 -2.29 1.44 13.85
CA PRO A 164 -3.24 2.13 12.98
C PRO A 164 -2.61 3.40 12.38
N LEU A 165 -2.49 3.45 11.05
CA LEU A 165 -2.00 4.61 10.31
C LEU A 165 -3.18 5.41 9.77
N GLN A 166 -3.28 6.68 10.18
CA GLN A 166 -4.33 7.60 9.75
C GLN A 166 -3.73 8.61 8.78
N PHE A 167 -3.87 8.30 7.49
CA PHE A 167 -3.35 9.11 6.41
C PHE A 167 -4.23 10.32 6.12
N THR A 168 -3.59 11.41 5.70
CA THR A 168 -4.24 12.63 5.21
C THR A 168 -3.60 13.04 3.89
N HIS A 169 -4.40 13.51 2.93
CA HIS A 169 -3.90 14.10 1.69
C HIS A 169 -3.07 15.36 2.00
N GLN A 170 -1.90 15.46 1.38
CA GLN A 170 -0.97 16.58 1.54
C GLN A 170 -1.09 17.61 0.42
N LEU A 171 -1.78 17.27 -0.67
CA LEU A 171 -2.06 18.16 -1.78
C LEU A 171 -3.55 18.53 -1.85
N ALA A 172 -3.86 19.54 -2.67
CA ALA A 172 -5.22 19.92 -2.99
C ALA A 172 -5.57 19.49 -4.42
N GLN A 173 -6.81 19.03 -4.63
CA GLN A 173 -7.33 18.70 -5.95
C GLN A 173 -8.34 19.76 -6.41
N ILE A 174 -8.20 20.22 -7.65
CA ILE A 174 -9.18 21.07 -8.32
C ILE A 174 -9.77 20.25 -9.47
N VAL A 175 -11.07 19.97 -9.40
CA VAL A 175 -11.81 19.29 -10.46
C VAL A 175 -12.69 20.31 -11.17
N LEU A 176 -12.48 20.48 -12.48
CA LEU A 176 -13.27 21.37 -13.32
C LEU A 176 -14.14 20.55 -14.28
N GLU A 177 -15.45 20.61 -14.08
CA GLU A 177 -16.42 20.08 -15.04
C GLU A 177 -16.80 21.19 -16.03
N ILE A 178 -16.47 21.02 -17.31
CA ILE A 178 -16.70 22.01 -18.35
C ILE A 178 -17.76 21.48 -19.31
N THR A 179 -18.88 22.19 -19.41
CA THR A 179 -19.98 21.86 -20.31
C THR A 179 -20.19 22.96 -21.34
N GLY A 180 -20.62 22.58 -22.55
CA GLY A 180 -21.00 23.50 -23.62
C GLY A 180 -22.50 23.49 -23.84
N GLU A 181 -23.06 24.62 -24.25
CA GLU A 181 -24.44 24.70 -24.76
C GLU A 181 -24.57 23.95 -26.09
N ALA A 182 -25.79 23.60 -26.50
CA ALA A 182 -26.06 22.81 -27.71
C ALA A 182 -25.49 23.44 -29.00
N ASP A 183 -25.29 24.75 -29.00
CA ASP A 183 -24.82 25.54 -30.13
C ASP A 183 -23.30 25.74 -30.13
N LEU A 184 -22.62 25.35 -29.03
CA LEU A 184 -21.16 25.31 -28.98
C LEU A 184 -20.68 24.08 -29.76
N GLY A 185 -19.76 24.29 -30.70
CA GLY A 185 -19.09 23.21 -31.41
C GLY A 185 -18.26 22.30 -30.48
N ASP A 186 -17.62 21.29 -31.08
CA ASP A 186 -16.80 20.29 -30.40
C ASP A 186 -15.76 20.88 -29.42
N LEU A 187 -15.74 20.36 -28.19
CA LEU A 187 -14.81 20.74 -27.12
C LEU A 187 -13.53 19.90 -27.09
N ALA A 188 -13.33 18.96 -28.02
CA ALA A 188 -12.22 18.00 -28.01
C ALA A 188 -10.80 18.62 -27.96
N ASN A 189 -10.64 19.89 -28.37
CA ASN A 189 -9.34 20.58 -28.37
C ASN A 189 -9.17 21.58 -27.22
N LEU A 190 -10.07 21.57 -26.23
CA LEU A 190 -9.95 22.44 -25.06
C LEU A 190 -8.67 22.12 -24.29
N LYS A 191 -7.89 23.15 -23.98
CA LYS A 191 -6.70 23.04 -23.14
C LYS A 191 -6.88 23.91 -21.91
N LEU A 192 -6.77 23.29 -20.75
CA LEU A 192 -6.72 24.01 -19.49
C LEU A 192 -5.25 24.38 -19.20
N ALA A 193 -5.02 25.63 -18.86
CA ALA A 193 -3.77 26.09 -18.29
C ALA A 193 -4.11 26.79 -16.98
N VAL A 194 -3.40 26.43 -15.91
CA VAL A 194 -3.49 27.12 -14.63
C VAL A 194 -2.14 27.79 -14.38
N ASP A 195 -2.18 29.10 -14.14
CA ASP A 195 -1.00 29.92 -13.86
C ASP A 195 -1.07 30.44 -12.41
N GLY A 196 0.08 30.80 -11.84
CA GLY A 196 0.18 31.39 -10.51
C GLY A 196 0.32 30.41 -9.34
N PHE A 197 0.51 29.11 -9.60
CA PHE A 197 0.98 28.20 -8.56
C PHE A 197 2.46 28.45 -8.28
N ILE A 198 2.77 28.94 -7.08
CA ILE A 198 4.14 29.04 -6.58
C ILE A 198 4.35 27.82 -5.68
N PRO A 199 5.15 26.82 -6.08
CA PRO A 199 5.57 25.77 -5.17
C PRO A 199 6.36 26.43 -4.03
N THR A 200 5.86 26.33 -2.80
CA THR A 200 6.55 26.82 -1.60
C THR A 200 7.52 25.79 -1.08
#